data_AF-A0A952VWZ4-F1
#
_entry.id   AF-A0A952VWZ4-F1
#
_cell.length_a   1.000
_cell.length_b   1.000
_cell.length_c   1.000
_cell.angle_alpha   90.00
_cell.angle_beta   90.00
_cell.angle_gamma   90.00
#
_symmetry.space_group_name_H-M   'P 1'
#
loop_
_entity.id
_entity.type
_entity.pdbx_description
1 polymer ?
#
loop_
_entity_poly.entity_id
_entity_poly.type
_entity_poly.pdbx_seq_one_letter_code
_entity_poly.pdbx_strand_id
1 'polypeptide(L)' 'MERKTEERSTETARRLSIRWKVLQALGAILMAMGFFVDWPPPQETNLPDTSSFLIIVGGLLGAAGLLAALRRE' A
#
# COMPACT_ATOMS: atom_id res chain seq x y z
N MET A 1 17.54 12.65 -31.51
CA MET A 1 17.57 12.87 -30.04
C MET A 1 16.30 12.37 -29.33
N GLU A 2 15.20 12.09 -30.03
CA GLU A 2 13.92 11.69 -29.41
C GLU A 2 13.90 10.29 -28.79
N ARG A 3 14.61 9.30 -29.35
CA ARG A 3 14.64 7.92 -28.81
C ARG A 3 15.11 7.83 -27.35
N LYS A 4 16.05 8.69 -26.94
CA LYS A 4 16.56 8.72 -25.56
C LYS A 4 15.51 9.20 -24.55
N THR A 5 14.55 10.02 -24.98
CA THR A 5 13.51 10.57 -24.10
C THR A 5 12.39 9.57 -23.88
N GLU A 6 12.02 8.80 -24.90
CA GLU A 6 11.03 7.70 -24.81
C GLU A 6 11.50 6.54 -23.92
N GLU A 7 12.75 6.10 -24.05
CA GLU A 7 13.31 5.07 -23.16
C GLU A 7 13.36 5.54 -21.70
N ARG A 8 13.72 6.81 -21.48
CA ARG A 8 13.73 7.38 -20.13
C ARG A 8 12.33 7.43 -19.55
N SER A 9 11.34 7.86 -20.33
CA SER A 9 9.93 7.90 -19.94
C SER A 9 9.38 6.54 -19.54
N THR A 10 9.62 5.51 -20.37
CA THR A 10 9.18 4.13 -20.11
C THR A 10 9.85 3.51 -18.89
N GLU A 11 11.12 3.81 -18.63
CA GLU A 11 11.79 3.34 -17.41
C GLU A 11 11.26 4.01 -16.14
N THR A 12 10.99 5.32 -16.17
CA THR A 12 10.30 6.01 -15.06
C THR A 12 8.88 5.47 -14.85
N ALA A 13 8.15 5.19 -15.92
CA ALA A 13 6.81 4.63 -15.86
C ALA A 13 6.80 3.24 -15.18
N ARG A 14 7.76 2.40 -15.56
CA ARG A 14 7.97 1.04 -15.00
C ARG A 14 8.37 1.07 -13.53
N ARG A 15 9.34 1.92 -13.15
CA ARG A 15 9.75 2.09 -11.74
C ARG A 15 8.60 2.58 -10.86
N LEU A 16 7.78 3.49 -11.38
CA LEU A 16 6.61 3.97 -10.64
C LEU A 16 5.52 2.87 -10.54
N SER A 17 5.31 2.07 -11.59
CA SER A 17 4.37 0.93 -11.56
C SER A 17 4.76 -0.12 -10.51
N ILE A 18 6.06 -0.44 -10.40
CA ILE A 18 6.57 -1.36 -9.37
C ILE A 18 6.32 -0.80 -7.96
N ARG A 19 6.59 0.50 -7.74
CA ARG A 19 6.36 1.14 -6.44
C ARG A 19 4.90 1.06 -6.00
N TRP A 20 3.95 1.25 -6.92
CA TRP A 20 2.52 1.16 -6.61
C TRP A 20 2.09 -0.27 -6.30
N LYS A 21 2.57 -1.26 -7.05
CA LYS A 21 2.34 -2.68 -6.73
C LYS A 21 2.88 -3.07 -5.36
N VAL A 22 4.07 -2.58 -5.00
CA VAL A 22 4.67 -2.81 -3.68
C VAL A 22 3.80 -2.18 -2.58
N LEU A 23 3.32 -0.94 -2.78
CA LEU A 23 2.41 -0.28 -1.82
C LEU A 23 1.11 -1.08 -1.61
N GLN A 24 0.55 -1.59 -2.70
CA GLN A 24 -0.71 -2.34 -2.68
C GLN A 24 -0.53 -3.71 -2.00
N ALA A 25 0.57 -4.42 -2.29
CA ALA A 25 0.93 -5.66 -1.61
C ALA A 25 1.18 -5.42 -0.12
N LEU A 26 1.88 -4.35 0.24
CA LEU A 26 2.13 -3.98 1.63
C LEU A 26 0.81 -3.70 2.36
N GLY A 27 -0.11 -2.93 1.77
CA GLY A 27 -1.44 -2.67 2.34
C GLY A 27 -2.26 -3.94 2.57
N ALA A 28 -2.25 -4.86 1.61
CA ALA A 28 -2.91 -6.15 1.74
C ALA A 28 -2.32 -7.02 2.87
N ILE A 29 -0.99 -7.03 3.01
CA ILE A 29 -0.31 -7.75 4.11
C ILE A 29 -0.68 -7.14 5.45
N LEU A 30 -0.68 -5.80 5.59
CA LEU A 30 -1.07 -5.13 6.84
C LEU A 30 -2.51 -5.45 7.24
N MET A 31 -3.45 -5.41 6.28
CA MET A 31 -4.83 -5.82 6.53
C MET A 31 -4.92 -7.28 6.97
N ALA A 32 -4.27 -8.19 6.25
CA ALA A 32 -4.26 -9.61 6.60
C ALA A 32 -3.67 -9.82 8.01
N MET A 33 -2.63 -9.10 8.37
CA MET A 33 -2.06 -9.16 9.71
C MET A 33 -3.04 -8.65 10.77
N GLY A 34 -3.78 -7.58 10.49
CA GLY A 34 -4.83 -7.08 11.38
C GLY A 34 -6.00 -8.05 11.59
N PHE A 35 -6.35 -8.86 10.58
CA PHE A 35 -7.46 -9.82 10.65
C PHE A 35 -7.08 -11.22 11.14
N PHE A 36 -5.91 -11.73 10.75
CA PHE A 36 -5.54 -13.14 10.93
C PHE A 36 -4.51 -13.37 12.04
N VAL A 37 -3.83 -12.33 12.52
CA VAL A 37 -2.95 -12.47 13.68
C VAL A 37 -3.77 -12.30 14.95
N ASP A 38 -3.60 -13.23 15.88
CA ASP A 38 -4.21 -13.17 17.19
C ASP A 38 -3.42 -12.15 18.03
N TRP A 39 -3.94 -10.93 18.12
CA TRP A 39 -3.27 -9.84 18.82
C TRP A 39 -3.56 -9.92 20.33
N PRO A 40 -2.56 -9.66 21.18
CA PRO A 40 -2.79 -9.60 22.61
C PRO A 40 -3.85 -8.53 22.93
N PRO A 41 -4.71 -8.77 23.94
CA PRO A 41 -5.77 -7.84 24.28
C PRO A 41 -5.19 -6.47 24.65
N PRO A 42 -5.92 -5.38 24.34
CA PRO A 42 -5.46 -4.02 24.58
C PRO A 42 -5.11 -3.83 26.06
N GLN A 43 -3.85 -3.48 26.31
CA GLN A 43 -3.35 -3.26 27.68
C GLN A 43 -3.74 -1.87 28.21
N GLU A 44 -4.15 -0.95 27.34
CA GLU A 44 -4.56 0.41 27.70
C GLU A 44 -5.88 0.81 27.03
N THR A 45 -6.86 1.22 27.84
CA THR A 45 -8.23 1.59 27.41
C THR A 45 -8.29 2.81 26.48
N ASN A 46 -7.21 3.58 26.36
CA ASN A 46 -7.18 4.85 25.63
C ASN A 46 -6.48 4.77 24.26
N LEU A 47 -5.87 3.64 23.90
CA LEU A 47 -5.20 3.48 22.61
C LEU A 47 -6.01 2.57 21.68
N PRO A 48 -6.07 2.88 20.38
CA PRO A 48 -6.68 1.98 19.41
C PRO A 48 -5.92 0.65 19.39
N ASP A 49 -6.68 -0.44 19.38
CA ASP A 49 -6.16 -1.80 19.25
C ASP A 49 -5.16 -1.90 18.10
N THR A 50 -4.07 -2.65 18.31
CA THR A 50 -3.05 -2.88 17.29
C THR A 50 -3.65 -3.48 16.02
N SER A 51 -4.64 -4.37 16.16
CA SER A 51 -5.42 -4.93 15.06
C SER A 51 -6.15 -3.84 14.27
N SER A 52 -6.92 -2.99 14.97
CA SER A 52 -7.67 -1.87 14.38
C SER A 52 -6.76 -0.87 13.66
N PHE A 53 -5.61 -0.53 14.25
CA PHE A 53 -4.62 0.33 13.63
C PHE A 53 -4.08 -0.26 12.31
N LEU A 54 -3.72 -1.55 12.31
CA LEU A 54 -3.21 -2.23 11.12
C LEU A 54 -4.25 -2.36 10.02
N ILE A 55 -5.52 -2.59 10.37
CA ILE A 55 -6.63 -2.64 9.40
C ILE A 55 -6.85 -1.25 8.77
N ILE A 56 -6.88 -0.19 9.58
CA ILE A 56 -7.07 1.19 9.09
C ILE A 56 -5.91 1.61 8.19
N VAL A 57 -4.67 1.40 8.62
CA VAL A 57 -3.47 1.75 7.83
C VAL A 57 -3.39 0.88 6.57
N GLY A 58 -3.61 -0.42 6.67
CA GLY A 58 -3.64 -1.34 5.54
C GLY A 58 -4.72 -0.96 4.51
N GLY A 59 -5.91 -0.57 4.99
CA GLY A 59 -7.01 -0.09 4.15
C GLY A 59 -6.71 1.23 3.45
N LEU A 60 -6.21 2.23 4.17
CA LEU A 60 -5.81 3.51 3.57
C LEU A 60 -4.70 3.32 2.53
N LEU A 61 -3.69 2.52 2.85
CA LEU A 61 -2.57 2.27 1.94
C LEU A 61 -3.01 1.47 0.71
N GLY A 62 -3.88 0.47 0.90
CA GLY A 62 -4.48 -0.31 -0.18
C GLY A 62 -5.38 0.53 -1.09
N ALA A 63 -6.25 1.36 -0.53
CA ALA A 63 -7.12 2.26 -1.28
C ALA A 63 -6.33 3.32 -2.05
N ALA A 64 -5.30 3.91 -1.43
CA ALA A 64 -4.40 4.86 -2.09
C ALA A 64 -3.62 4.19 -3.24
N GLY A 65 -3.15 2.95 -3.05
CA GLY A 65 -2.50 2.16 -4.09
C GLY A 65 -3.44 1.87 -5.27
N LEU A 66 -4.70 1.51 -4.98
CA LEU A 66 -5.72 1.23 -6.00
C LEU A 66 -6.10 2.50 -6.78
N LEU A 67 -6.36 3.61 -6.08
CA LEU A 67 -6.68 4.90 -6.70
C LEU A 67 -5.53 5.39 -7.58
N ALA A 68 -4.28 5.24 -7.15
CA ALA A 68 -3.12 5.63 -7.93
C ALA A 68 -2.90 4.74 -9.16
N ALA A 69 -3.27 3.46 -9.09
CA ALA A 69 -3.25 2.55 -10.24
C ALA A 69 -4.34 2.94 -11.28
N LEU A 70 -5.57 3.17 -10.83
CA LEU A 70 -6.69 3.57 -11.69
C LEU A 70 -6.50 4.95 -12.33
N ARG A 71 -5.80 5.88 -11.64
CA ARG A 71 -5.48 7.21 -12.20
C ARG A 71 -4.45 7.17 -13.34
N ARG A 72 -3.91 5.98 -13.64
CA ARG A 72 -2.84 5.75 -14.60
C ARG A 72 -3.28 4.96 -15.84
N GLU A 73 -4.49 4.41 -15.81
CA GLU A 73 -5.23 3.97 -17.01
C GLU A 73 -5.91 5.17 -17.67
#